data_AF-R6U6J2-F1
#
_entry.id   AF-R6U6J2-F1
#
_cell.length_a   1.000
_cell.length_b   1.000
_cell.length_c   1.000
_cell.angle_alpha   90.00
_cell.angle_beta   90.00
_cell.angle_gamma   90.00
#
_symmetry.space_group_name_H-M   'P 1'
#
loop_
_entity.id
_entity.type
_entity.pdbx_description
1 polymer ?
#
loop_
_entity_poly.entity_id
_entity_poly.type
_entity_poly.pdbx_seq_one_letter_code
_entity_poly.pdbx_strand_id
1 'polypeptide(L)'
;MELSKVLGQFELDWAYHLAAHSKDDYPFEKLKNKTVYISGCQDFFSKAVLYCFFGLNDLHKLNIRISLIAKSTSALNGIFPALLKREDFSFRLLEDLSDVQDRADYFIYTGCCSKATDGLPESFINEASVLEKCLEFAGRCEIDRFILFSDYRVYGKIDRGYVISEGEYGSIDLTKGSGYDAELLQTLEALVPVYGKKYSFSHIILRSGIMLGAKTGFDENLFYDLFRAVAKGEDIEMVRSVKKYSFTYINDFLTAMFWSMVKLAPNNVYNVVSKDCTMSTGMLAAKLFDLYPEKCKIQLIDAKKDPSYGVAMNCQKLPVDGFEPEITMDEIIQLMVESMSAADDKMFLYQYSHDGKLKNIQSLLLGYLLDVDRICKKHNIKYFLGGGTLLGAIRHHGFIPWDDDADIMMLREDYDKFLQVAPAEMPKELSLQTSDTDKGCHYPFAKIRLNNTMFATKYSKAHSNMNNGMAFDIFAHDATANSKLGRKLHLQFTLLIRSMIFNRWNKRKIDNGHKVQSFLANILKVIFPIPVSEWIQYKIFKMFRGRKDNKYLYDGMGRNVYKGDFPKYYLDEAIEWDFEGYKLPVPKEYDKYLRYLYGDYERVILPWGRQTCHDIVNLDLGEFCRFQLPEN
;
A
#
# COMPACT_ATOMS: atom_id res chain seq x y z
N MET A 1 -3.17 11.57 21.75
CA MET A 1 -1.82 11.10 21.34
C MET A 1 -2.01 10.26 20.08
N GLU A 2 -1.22 10.49 19.05
CA GLU A 2 -1.33 9.77 17.77
C GLU A 2 -0.70 8.37 17.85
N LEU A 3 -1.22 7.40 17.11
CA LEU A 3 -0.71 6.03 17.08
C LEU A 3 0.75 5.96 16.63
N SER A 4 1.14 6.83 15.69
CA SER A 4 2.52 6.94 15.17
C SER A 4 3.59 7.18 16.24
N LYS A 5 3.20 7.63 17.44
CA LYS A 5 4.12 7.90 18.54
C LYS A 5 4.35 6.72 19.48
N VAL A 6 3.56 5.64 19.35
CA VAL A 6 3.60 4.50 20.28
C VAL A 6 3.66 3.14 19.61
N LEU A 7 3.18 3.01 18.38
CA LEU A 7 3.16 1.76 17.66
C LEU A 7 4.44 1.55 16.85
N GLY A 8 4.90 0.30 16.78
CA GLY A 8 5.96 -0.10 15.86
C GLY A 8 5.48 -0.13 14.40
N GLN A 9 6.39 -0.28 13.45
CA GLN A 9 6.06 -0.22 12.01
C GLN A 9 5.01 -1.26 11.57
N PHE A 10 5.04 -2.47 12.11
CA PHE A 10 4.10 -3.54 11.77
C PHE A 10 2.71 -3.33 12.39
N GLU A 11 2.65 -2.76 13.60
CA GLU A 11 1.37 -2.40 14.21
C GLU A 11 0.74 -1.19 13.52
N LEU A 12 1.58 -0.20 13.17
CA LEU A 12 1.15 0.94 12.35
C LEU A 12 0.69 0.50 10.97
N ASP A 13 1.26 -0.58 10.42
CA ASP A 13 0.87 -1.11 9.11
C ASP A 13 -0.63 -1.34 9.05
N TRP A 14 -1.15 -2.25 9.86
CA TRP A 14 -2.57 -2.58 9.87
C TRP A 14 -3.44 -1.49 10.50
N ALA A 15 -2.92 -0.74 11.49
CA ALA A 15 -3.70 0.34 12.13
C ALA A 15 -3.96 1.52 11.19
N TYR A 16 -2.99 1.87 10.34
CA TYR A 16 -3.11 2.97 9.39
C TYR A 16 -3.40 2.52 7.96
N HIS A 17 -3.35 1.22 7.63
CA HIS A 17 -3.54 0.70 6.26
C HIS A 17 -4.75 1.32 5.57
N LEU A 18 -5.95 1.20 6.17
CA LEU A 18 -7.16 1.79 5.64
C LEU A 18 -7.04 3.31 5.50
N ALA A 19 -6.57 4.00 6.54
CA ALA A 19 -6.47 5.46 6.57
C ALA A 19 -5.40 6.04 5.63
N ALA A 20 -4.45 5.22 5.17
CA ALA A 20 -3.39 5.61 4.24
C ALA A 20 -3.87 5.70 2.78
N HIS A 21 -5.03 5.11 2.45
CA HIS A 21 -5.61 5.19 1.12
C HIS A 21 -6.15 6.58 0.79
N SER A 22 -6.27 6.89 -0.50
CA SER A 22 -6.86 8.15 -0.96
C SER A 22 -8.36 8.22 -0.63
N LYS A 23 -8.85 9.41 -0.30
CA LYS A 23 -10.29 9.67 -0.09
C LYS A 23 -11.12 9.44 -1.35
N ASP A 24 -10.50 9.51 -2.51
CA ASP A 24 -11.17 9.28 -3.81
C ASP A 24 -11.45 7.79 -4.02
N ASP A 25 -10.54 6.94 -3.56
CA ASP A 25 -10.64 5.48 -3.67
C ASP A 25 -11.52 4.91 -2.54
N TYR A 26 -11.48 5.55 -1.36
CA TYR A 26 -12.11 5.08 -0.13
C TYR A 26 -12.94 6.18 0.54
N PRO A 27 -14.28 6.06 0.65
CA PRO A 27 -15.15 7.17 1.08
C PRO A 27 -15.24 7.31 2.61
N PHE A 28 -14.11 7.43 3.31
CA PHE A 28 -14.07 7.47 4.79
C PHE A 28 -14.82 8.65 5.39
N GLU A 29 -15.03 9.74 4.63
CA GLU A 29 -15.83 10.90 5.06
C GLU A 29 -17.26 10.51 5.45
N LYS A 30 -17.77 9.36 4.97
CA LYS A 30 -19.06 8.80 5.41
C LYS A 30 -19.08 8.41 6.89
N LEU A 31 -17.91 8.21 7.50
CA LEU A 31 -17.77 7.93 8.93
C LEU A 31 -17.61 9.20 9.78
N LYS A 32 -17.58 10.39 9.18
CA LYS A 32 -17.40 11.63 9.92
C LYS A 32 -18.49 11.82 10.99
N ASN A 33 -18.10 12.10 12.22
CA ASN A 33 -18.95 12.25 13.41
C ASN A 33 -19.79 11.00 13.75
N LYS A 34 -19.47 9.83 13.18
CA LYS A 34 -20.18 8.59 13.48
C LYS A 34 -19.75 8.01 14.82
N THR A 35 -20.64 7.24 15.43
CA THR A 35 -20.41 6.58 16.71
C THR A 35 -20.36 5.07 16.49
N VAL A 36 -19.29 4.44 16.96
CA VAL A 36 -19.02 3.02 16.75
C VAL A 36 -18.84 2.33 18.10
N TYR A 37 -19.64 1.30 18.33
CA TYR A 37 -19.45 0.38 19.45
C TYR A 37 -18.70 -0.86 18.97
N ILE A 38 -17.72 -1.27 19.76
CA ILE A 38 -16.90 -2.44 19.52
C ILE A 38 -17.06 -3.35 20.73
N SER A 39 -17.37 -4.61 20.51
CA SER A 39 -17.34 -5.63 21.55
C SER A 39 -16.85 -6.95 20.96
N GLY A 40 -16.44 -7.88 21.81
CA GLY A 40 -15.96 -9.17 21.38
C GLY A 40 -15.27 -9.91 22.49
N CYS A 41 -14.91 -11.16 22.21
CA CYS A 41 -14.36 -12.07 23.19
C CYS A 41 -12.88 -12.36 22.98
N GLN A 42 -12.27 -11.67 22.02
CA GLN A 42 -10.83 -11.67 21.76
C GLN A 42 -10.31 -10.23 21.77
N ASP A 43 -9.47 -9.92 22.77
CA ASP A 43 -8.96 -8.58 23.01
C ASP A 43 -8.10 -8.07 21.84
N PHE A 44 -7.32 -8.95 21.21
CA PHE A 44 -6.44 -8.59 20.10
C PHE A 44 -7.20 -8.11 18.85
N PHE A 45 -8.29 -8.79 18.48
CA PHE A 45 -9.09 -8.40 17.31
C PHE A 45 -9.83 -7.08 17.59
N SER A 46 -10.39 -6.93 18.79
CA SER A 46 -11.03 -5.68 19.22
C SER A 46 -10.03 -4.52 19.23
N LYS A 47 -8.79 -4.76 19.68
CA LYS A 47 -7.68 -3.80 19.61
C LYS A 47 -7.34 -3.41 18.17
N ALA A 48 -7.29 -4.38 17.25
CA ALA A 48 -7.00 -4.11 15.84
C ALA A 48 -8.06 -3.19 15.21
N VAL A 49 -9.34 -3.47 15.45
CA VAL A 49 -10.48 -2.63 15.03
C VAL A 49 -10.39 -1.23 15.66
N LEU A 50 -10.12 -1.15 16.96
CA LEU A 50 -10.00 0.11 17.68
C LEU A 50 -8.90 1.01 17.09
N TYR A 51 -7.72 0.45 16.87
CA TYR A 51 -6.58 1.19 16.31
C TYR A 51 -6.82 1.58 14.86
N CYS A 52 -7.55 0.79 14.08
CA CYS A 52 -7.98 1.17 12.73
C CYS A 52 -8.81 2.48 12.76
N PHE A 53 -9.77 2.60 13.68
CA PHE A 53 -10.55 3.83 13.83
C PHE A 53 -9.73 5.00 14.40
N PHE A 54 -8.81 4.75 15.32
CA PHE A 54 -7.86 5.78 15.76
C PHE A 54 -7.01 6.28 14.60
N GLY A 55 -6.57 5.41 13.70
CA GLY A 55 -5.84 5.79 12.49
C GLY A 55 -6.64 6.69 11.56
N LEU A 56 -7.92 6.36 11.35
CA LEU A 56 -8.84 7.22 10.59
C LEU A 56 -8.99 8.62 11.23
N ASN A 57 -9.14 8.70 12.54
CA ASN A 57 -9.22 9.98 13.25
C ASN A 57 -7.89 10.75 13.23
N ASP A 58 -6.75 10.08 13.42
CA ASP A 58 -5.43 10.70 13.46
C ASP A 58 -5.11 11.36 12.11
N LEU A 59 -5.38 10.67 10.99
CA LEU A 59 -5.01 11.14 9.65
C LEU A 59 -6.04 12.05 8.98
N HIS A 60 -7.34 11.83 9.22
CA HIS A 60 -8.40 12.51 8.48
C HIS A 60 -9.29 13.42 9.34
N LYS A 61 -9.08 13.44 10.66
CA LYS A 61 -9.84 14.27 11.62
C LYS A 61 -11.36 14.07 11.49
N LEU A 62 -11.78 12.80 11.38
CA LEU A 62 -13.18 12.43 11.17
C LEU A 62 -14.06 12.55 12.42
N ASN A 63 -13.48 12.65 13.61
CA ASN A 63 -14.20 12.74 14.88
C ASN A 63 -15.16 11.55 15.09
N ILE A 64 -14.70 10.34 14.74
CA ILE A 64 -15.40 9.09 15.01
C ILE A 64 -15.35 8.85 16.52
N ARG A 65 -16.49 8.69 17.19
CA ARG A 65 -16.57 8.37 18.62
C ARG A 65 -16.60 6.85 18.80
N ILE A 66 -15.65 6.31 19.55
CA ILE A 66 -15.45 4.86 19.66
C ILE A 66 -15.69 4.44 21.12
N SER A 67 -16.51 3.41 21.34
CA SER A 67 -16.70 2.81 22.66
C SER A 67 -16.35 1.33 22.62
N LEU A 68 -15.40 0.91 23.45
CA LEU A 68 -15.08 -0.50 23.66
C LEU A 68 -15.92 -1.04 24.82
N ILE A 69 -16.65 -2.12 24.56
CA ILE A 69 -17.55 -2.78 25.50
C ILE A 69 -17.01 -4.18 25.78
N ALA A 70 -16.68 -4.47 27.05
CA ALA A 70 -16.13 -5.75 27.45
C ALA A 70 -16.66 -6.23 28.80
N LYS A 71 -16.43 -7.50 29.14
CA LYS A 71 -16.83 -8.08 30.44
C LYS A 71 -16.03 -7.56 31.62
N SER A 72 -14.77 -7.21 31.37
CA SER A 72 -13.84 -6.79 32.42
C SER A 72 -12.82 -5.83 31.84
N THR A 73 -12.10 -5.14 32.72
CA THR A 73 -11.01 -4.24 32.35
C THR A 73 -9.82 -4.95 31.74
N SER A 74 -9.76 -6.29 31.74
CA SER A 74 -8.67 -7.03 31.09
C SER A 74 -8.63 -6.77 29.58
N ALA A 75 -9.76 -6.41 28.97
CA ALA A 75 -9.82 -6.04 27.55
C ALA A 75 -9.01 -4.77 27.21
N LEU A 76 -8.60 -4.00 28.22
CA LEU A 76 -7.70 -2.86 28.06
C LEU A 76 -6.22 -3.25 28.12
N ASN A 77 -5.91 -4.50 28.49
CA ASN A 77 -4.53 -4.98 28.52
C ASN A 77 -3.94 -4.97 27.11
N GLY A 78 -2.69 -4.51 26.99
CA GLY A 78 -2.03 -4.37 25.69
C GLY A 78 -2.46 -3.14 24.89
N ILE A 79 -3.39 -2.33 25.39
CA ILE A 79 -3.63 -0.97 24.88
C ILE A 79 -2.70 0.00 25.61
N PHE A 80 -2.00 0.85 24.87
CA PHE A 80 -1.09 1.83 25.47
C PHE A 80 -1.87 2.79 26.40
N PRO A 81 -1.43 3.03 27.65
CA PRO A 81 -2.17 3.83 28.63
C PRO A 81 -2.50 5.25 28.15
N ALA A 82 -1.68 5.84 27.28
CA ALA A 82 -1.93 7.17 26.74
C ALA A 82 -2.95 7.19 25.58
N LEU A 83 -3.30 6.02 24.99
CA LEU A 83 -4.43 5.89 24.06
C LEU A 83 -5.77 5.79 24.80
N LEU A 84 -5.78 5.29 26.04
CA LEU A 84 -6.97 5.24 26.88
C LEU A 84 -7.49 6.63 27.28
N LYS A 85 -6.65 7.66 27.14
CA LYS A 85 -6.95 9.06 27.48
C LYS A 85 -7.44 9.89 26.28
N ARG A 86 -7.69 9.26 25.13
CA ARG A 86 -8.15 9.99 23.94
C ARG A 86 -9.60 10.44 24.13
N GLU A 87 -9.92 11.65 23.66
CA GLU A 87 -11.26 12.22 23.75
C GLU A 87 -12.29 11.51 22.85
N ASP A 88 -11.80 10.84 21.80
CA ASP A 88 -12.61 10.06 20.86
C ASP A 88 -12.84 8.60 21.31
N PHE A 89 -12.38 8.23 22.51
CA PHE A 89 -12.46 6.89 23.06
C PHE A 89 -13.20 6.83 24.39
N SER A 90 -13.97 5.76 24.58
CA SER A 90 -14.56 5.40 25.87
C SER A 90 -14.52 3.89 26.08
N PHE A 91 -14.49 3.47 27.34
CA PHE A 91 -14.59 2.07 27.74
C PHE A 91 -15.81 1.88 28.64
N ARG A 92 -16.54 0.78 28.45
CA ARG A 92 -17.71 0.41 29.24
C ARG A 92 -17.70 -1.07 29.58
N LEU A 93 -18.13 -1.40 30.79
CA LEU A 93 -18.37 -2.79 31.16
C LEU A 93 -19.73 -3.24 30.65
N LEU A 94 -19.82 -4.50 30.21
CA LEU A 94 -21.04 -5.10 29.67
C LEU A 94 -22.20 -5.09 30.69
N GLU A 95 -21.88 -5.17 31.98
CA GLU A 95 -22.87 -5.13 33.08
C GLU A 95 -23.45 -3.72 33.31
N ASP A 96 -22.73 -2.67 32.92
CA ASP A 96 -23.12 -1.28 33.13
C ASP A 96 -23.94 -0.69 31.96
N LEU A 97 -24.41 -1.53 31.03
CA LEU A 97 -25.12 -1.09 29.83
C LEU A 97 -26.63 -0.87 30.02
N SER A 98 -27.17 -1.09 31.23
CA SER A 98 -28.61 -0.96 31.49
C SER A 98 -29.12 0.47 31.32
N ASP A 99 -28.35 1.46 31.77
CA ASP A 99 -28.77 2.86 31.82
C ASP A 99 -28.33 3.67 30.57
N VAL A 100 -27.67 3.01 29.62
CA VAL A 100 -27.14 3.64 28.43
C VAL A 100 -28.16 3.55 27.28
N GLN A 101 -28.54 4.71 26.75
CA GLN A 101 -29.44 4.84 25.58
C GLN A 101 -28.85 5.73 24.48
N ASP A 102 -27.53 5.98 24.51
CA ASP A 102 -26.87 6.78 23.48
C ASP A 102 -27.03 6.10 22.11
N ARG A 103 -27.50 6.86 21.11
CA ARG A 103 -27.54 6.37 19.73
C ARG A 103 -26.12 6.06 19.23
N ALA A 104 -25.94 4.91 18.61
CA ALA A 104 -24.74 4.59 17.84
C ALA A 104 -25.10 4.38 16.37
N ASP A 105 -24.14 4.56 15.46
CA ASP A 105 -24.37 4.33 14.03
C ASP A 105 -24.01 2.88 13.65
N TYR A 106 -22.93 2.36 14.24
CA TYR A 106 -22.42 1.02 13.95
C TYR A 106 -22.12 0.25 15.24
N PHE A 107 -22.40 -1.04 15.22
CA PHE A 107 -21.96 -1.98 16.25
C PHE A 107 -21.14 -3.08 15.60
N ILE A 108 -19.89 -3.26 16.04
CA ILE A 108 -18.99 -4.30 15.57
C ILE A 108 -18.81 -5.30 16.69
N TYR A 109 -19.17 -6.55 16.41
CA TYR A 109 -18.92 -7.67 17.32
C TYR A 109 -17.86 -8.59 16.72
N THR A 110 -16.67 -8.61 17.31
CA THR A 110 -15.56 -9.45 16.80
C THR A 110 -15.74 -10.93 17.13
N GLY A 111 -16.63 -11.26 18.07
CA GLY A 111 -16.97 -12.63 18.45
C GLY A 111 -15.78 -13.49 18.86
N CYS A 112 -15.83 -14.76 18.47
CA CYS A 112 -14.75 -15.73 18.61
C CYS A 112 -13.97 -15.95 17.31
N CYS A 113 -14.10 -15.02 16.34
CA CYS A 113 -13.37 -15.05 15.08
C CYS A 113 -11.87 -15.21 15.33
N SER A 114 -11.25 -16.23 14.75
CA SER A 114 -9.81 -16.54 14.90
C SER A 114 -9.31 -16.77 16.32
N LYS A 115 -10.20 -17.03 17.28
CA LYS A 115 -9.88 -17.41 18.66
C LYS A 115 -9.96 -18.93 18.81
N ALA A 116 -8.95 -19.58 19.40
CA ALA A 116 -9.06 -20.99 19.75
C ALA A 116 -10.15 -21.18 20.81
N THR A 117 -11.00 -22.19 20.64
CA THR A 117 -11.98 -22.55 21.66
C THR A 117 -11.41 -23.60 22.60
N ASP A 118 -11.86 -23.58 23.85
CA ASP A 118 -11.52 -24.57 24.86
C ASP A 118 -12.41 -25.83 24.79
N GLY A 119 -13.48 -25.79 23.98
CA GLY A 119 -14.47 -26.85 23.87
C GLY A 119 -15.37 -27.01 25.12
N LEU A 120 -15.36 -26.06 26.04
CA LEU A 120 -16.13 -26.13 27.29
C LEU A 120 -17.57 -25.64 27.09
N PRO A 121 -18.59 -26.37 27.57
CA PRO A 121 -19.99 -25.93 27.47
C PRO A 121 -20.24 -24.54 28.06
N GLU A 122 -19.57 -24.21 29.17
CA GLU A 122 -19.67 -22.90 29.81
C GLU A 122 -19.21 -21.79 28.87
N SER A 123 -18.11 -22.01 28.15
CA SER A 123 -17.60 -21.07 27.16
C SER A 123 -18.57 -20.88 26.01
N PHE A 124 -19.18 -21.95 25.50
CA PHE A 124 -20.22 -21.85 24.46
C PHE A 124 -21.39 -20.95 24.89
N ILE A 125 -21.99 -21.27 26.04
CA ILE A 125 -23.16 -20.58 26.57
C ILE A 125 -22.81 -19.12 26.86
N ASN A 126 -21.63 -18.89 27.42
CA ASN A 126 -21.13 -17.58 27.78
C ASN A 126 -20.89 -16.71 26.53
N GLU A 127 -20.35 -17.25 25.45
CA GLU A 127 -20.16 -16.54 24.17
C GLU A 127 -21.50 -16.14 23.54
N ALA A 128 -22.47 -17.06 23.51
CA ALA A 128 -23.81 -16.78 23.02
C ALA A 128 -24.55 -15.73 23.87
N SER A 129 -24.44 -15.82 25.21
CA SER A 129 -25.06 -14.87 26.14
C SER A 129 -24.47 -13.46 26.02
N VAL A 130 -23.18 -13.33 25.72
CA VAL A 130 -22.57 -12.01 25.47
C VAL A 130 -23.11 -11.39 24.20
N LEU A 131 -23.12 -12.16 23.11
CA LEU A 131 -23.66 -11.67 21.85
C LEU A 131 -25.11 -11.24 22.02
N GLU A 132 -25.92 -12.04 22.73
CA GLU A 132 -27.30 -11.68 23.05
C GLU A 132 -27.40 -10.33 23.78
N LYS A 133 -26.64 -10.13 24.88
CA LYS A 133 -26.60 -8.84 25.59
C LYS A 133 -26.19 -7.68 24.69
N CYS A 134 -25.19 -7.89 23.83
CA CYS A 134 -24.74 -6.91 22.85
C CYS A 134 -25.82 -6.60 21.79
N LEU A 135 -26.56 -7.60 21.30
CA LEU A 135 -27.65 -7.43 20.34
C LEU A 135 -28.84 -6.70 20.96
N GLU A 136 -29.18 -7.00 22.22
CA GLU A 136 -30.20 -6.25 22.97
C GLU A 136 -29.80 -4.80 23.18
N PHE A 137 -28.55 -4.56 23.56
CA PHE A 137 -28.02 -3.22 23.72
C PHE A 137 -27.99 -2.45 22.39
N ALA A 138 -27.51 -3.08 21.31
CA ALA A 138 -27.57 -2.55 19.96
C ALA A 138 -28.99 -2.14 19.55
N GLY A 139 -29.99 -2.95 19.90
CA GLY A 139 -31.40 -2.63 19.69
C GLY A 139 -31.88 -1.40 20.47
N ARG A 140 -31.43 -1.21 21.71
CA ARG A 140 -31.73 -0.01 22.53
C ARG A 140 -31.06 1.26 21.98
N CYS A 141 -29.90 1.11 21.37
CA CYS A 141 -29.11 2.22 20.82
C CYS A 141 -29.50 2.63 19.39
N GLU A 142 -30.56 2.04 18.81
CA GLU A 142 -31.08 2.38 17.47
C GLU A 142 -29.99 2.43 16.39
N ILE A 143 -29.12 1.41 16.36
CA ILE A 143 -28.01 1.37 15.40
C ILE A 143 -28.48 1.23 13.96
N ASP A 144 -27.72 1.79 13.01
CA ASP A 144 -28.00 1.62 11.59
C ASP A 144 -27.56 0.21 11.12
N ARG A 145 -26.43 -0.28 11.62
CA ARG A 145 -25.85 -1.55 11.19
C ARG A 145 -25.05 -2.30 12.26
N PHE A 146 -25.34 -3.60 12.39
CA PHE A 146 -24.57 -4.55 13.18
C PHE A 146 -23.61 -5.35 12.28
N ILE A 147 -22.34 -5.46 12.63
CA ILE A 147 -21.32 -6.18 11.88
C ILE A 147 -20.76 -7.28 12.76
N LEU A 148 -20.97 -8.53 12.36
CA LEU A 148 -20.42 -9.71 13.04
C LEU A 148 -19.18 -10.20 12.31
N PHE A 149 -18.10 -10.43 13.05
CA PHE A 149 -16.96 -11.20 12.56
C PHE A 149 -17.15 -12.68 12.90
N SER A 150 -16.97 -13.50 11.87
CA SER A 150 -17.01 -14.95 11.89
C SER A 150 -15.81 -15.46 11.08
N ASP A 151 -15.65 -16.76 10.97
CA ASP A 151 -14.56 -17.35 10.20
C ASP A 151 -14.92 -18.70 9.58
N TYR A 152 -13.98 -19.21 8.81
CA TYR A 152 -14.04 -20.42 8.03
C TYR A 152 -14.54 -21.66 8.79
N ARG A 153 -14.45 -21.70 10.13
CA ARG A 153 -14.89 -22.85 10.93
C ARG A 153 -16.41 -23.04 10.88
N VAL A 154 -17.18 -21.99 10.57
CA VAL A 154 -18.64 -22.05 10.38
C VAL A 154 -19.07 -23.07 9.32
N TYR A 155 -18.18 -23.34 8.36
CA TYR A 155 -18.43 -24.27 7.26
C TYR A 155 -18.26 -25.74 7.64
N GLY A 156 -17.67 -26.04 8.79
CA GLY A 156 -17.32 -27.41 9.17
C GLY A 156 -16.29 -28.03 8.22
N LYS A 157 -16.43 -29.34 7.95
CA LYS A 157 -15.48 -30.10 7.12
C LYS A 157 -15.99 -30.22 5.70
N ILE A 158 -15.20 -29.71 4.76
CA ILE A 158 -15.43 -29.88 3.31
C ILE A 158 -14.58 -31.01 2.71
N ASP A 159 -15.07 -31.53 1.58
CA ASP A 159 -14.39 -32.52 0.76
C ASP A 159 -13.24 -31.91 -0.06
N ARG A 160 -12.32 -32.76 -0.48
CA ARG A 160 -11.16 -32.34 -1.28
C ARG A 160 -11.62 -31.75 -2.62
N GLY A 161 -11.04 -30.62 -3.00
CA GLY A 161 -11.28 -29.97 -4.30
C GLY A 161 -12.46 -29.00 -4.30
N TYR A 162 -13.25 -28.96 -3.23
CA TYR A 162 -14.32 -27.98 -3.07
C TYR A 162 -13.76 -26.63 -2.60
N VAL A 163 -14.38 -25.56 -3.10
CA VAL A 163 -14.16 -24.18 -2.70
C VAL A 163 -15.53 -23.65 -2.28
N ILE A 164 -15.72 -23.37 -1.00
CA ILE A 164 -17.04 -23.16 -0.40
C ILE A 164 -17.50 -21.71 -0.51
N SER A 165 -18.75 -21.50 -0.91
CA SER A 165 -19.39 -20.18 -1.02
C SER A 165 -20.27 -19.89 0.21
N GLU A 166 -20.70 -18.64 0.40
CA GLU A 166 -21.33 -18.18 1.65
C GLU A 166 -22.65 -18.89 2.01
N GLY A 167 -23.36 -19.42 1.01
CA GLY A 167 -24.61 -20.16 1.19
C GLY A 167 -24.45 -21.68 1.35
N GLU A 168 -23.22 -22.19 1.29
CA GLU A 168 -22.92 -23.61 1.34
C GLU A 168 -22.39 -24.01 2.72
N TYR A 169 -22.62 -25.26 3.13
CA TYR A 169 -22.13 -25.82 4.39
C TYR A 169 -21.57 -27.22 4.16
N GLY A 170 -20.46 -27.52 4.84
CA GLY A 170 -19.85 -28.84 4.84
C GLY A 170 -20.47 -29.78 5.86
N SER A 171 -19.78 -30.91 6.08
CA SER A 171 -20.16 -31.88 7.11
C SER A 171 -19.73 -31.43 8.51
N ILE A 172 -20.64 -31.54 9.47
CA ILE A 172 -20.37 -31.27 10.89
C ILE A 172 -20.48 -32.57 11.66
N ASP A 173 -19.43 -32.90 12.41
CA ASP A 173 -19.40 -34.06 13.29
C ASP A 173 -19.49 -33.58 14.74
N LEU A 174 -20.70 -33.63 15.29
CA LEU A 174 -21.02 -33.18 16.65
C LEU A 174 -20.30 -33.99 17.74
N THR A 175 -19.68 -35.12 17.40
CA THR A 175 -18.90 -35.92 18.35
C THR A 175 -17.45 -35.46 18.49
N LYS A 176 -17.04 -34.43 17.74
CA LYS A 176 -15.67 -33.91 17.71
C LYS A 176 -15.63 -32.42 18.05
N GLY A 177 -14.49 -31.95 18.57
CA GLY A 177 -14.28 -30.53 18.87
C GLY A 177 -14.44 -29.60 17.65
N SER A 178 -14.14 -30.05 16.44
CA SER A 178 -14.41 -29.26 15.22
C SER A 178 -15.90 -29.02 14.98
N GLY A 179 -16.77 -29.90 15.48
CA GLY A 179 -18.22 -29.69 15.43
C GLY A 179 -18.67 -28.62 16.41
N TYR A 180 -18.06 -28.57 17.60
CA TYR A 180 -18.31 -27.53 18.60
C TYR A 180 -18.07 -26.12 18.04
N ASP A 181 -16.94 -25.89 17.36
CA ASP A 181 -16.61 -24.59 16.75
C ASP A 181 -17.63 -24.16 15.69
N ALA A 182 -17.99 -25.09 14.80
CA ALA A 182 -18.93 -24.83 13.73
C ALA A 182 -20.32 -24.49 14.29
N GLU A 183 -20.82 -25.27 15.25
CA GLU A 183 -22.12 -25.02 15.90
C GLU A 183 -22.13 -23.70 16.68
N LEU A 184 -21.04 -23.34 17.36
CA LEU A 184 -20.93 -22.07 18.05
C LEU A 184 -21.06 -20.91 17.06
N LEU A 185 -20.23 -20.91 16.01
CA LEU A 185 -20.26 -19.83 15.01
C LEU A 185 -21.59 -19.76 14.27
N GLN A 186 -22.18 -20.89 13.91
CA GLN A 186 -23.51 -20.92 13.28
C GLN A 186 -24.60 -20.38 14.20
N THR A 187 -24.52 -20.69 15.50
CA THR A 187 -25.44 -20.15 16.51
C THR A 187 -25.30 -18.63 16.60
N LEU A 188 -24.07 -18.12 16.71
CA LEU A 188 -23.80 -16.68 16.76
C LEU A 188 -24.29 -15.96 15.50
N GLU A 189 -24.01 -16.51 14.32
CA GLU A 189 -24.46 -15.97 13.04
C GLU A 189 -25.99 -15.98 12.90
N ALA A 190 -26.67 -17.00 13.41
CA ALA A 190 -28.13 -17.11 13.34
C ALA A 190 -28.86 -16.11 14.25
N LEU A 191 -28.26 -15.72 15.39
CA LEU A 191 -28.85 -14.74 16.31
C LEU A 191 -28.92 -13.34 15.70
N VAL A 192 -27.90 -12.92 14.94
CA VAL A 192 -27.81 -11.57 14.37
C VAL A 192 -29.01 -11.18 13.49
N PRO A 193 -29.41 -11.95 12.46
CA PRO A 193 -30.56 -11.59 11.61
C PRO A 193 -31.89 -11.62 12.38
N VAL A 194 -32.04 -12.52 13.37
CA VAL A 194 -33.25 -12.60 14.21
C VAL A 194 -33.41 -11.33 15.03
N TYR A 195 -32.34 -10.89 15.69
CA TYR A 195 -32.31 -9.66 16.46
C TYR A 195 -32.39 -8.40 15.57
N GLY A 196 -31.77 -8.44 14.39
CA GLY A 196 -31.89 -7.37 13.39
C GLY A 196 -33.34 -7.17 12.93
N LYS A 197 -34.10 -8.26 12.75
CA LYS A 197 -35.54 -8.18 12.47
C LYS A 197 -36.34 -7.65 13.67
N LYS A 198 -35.99 -8.05 14.90
CA LYS A 198 -36.67 -7.63 16.13
C LYS A 198 -36.52 -6.12 16.37
N TYR A 199 -35.31 -5.59 16.19
CA TYR A 199 -34.97 -4.20 16.51
C TYR A 199 -34.81 -3.30 15.27
N SER A 200 -35.11 -3.82 14.07
CA SER A 200 -35.09 -3.09 12.80
C SER A 200 -33.74 -2.48 12.38
N PHE A 201 -32.62 -3.10 12.75
CA PHE A 201 -31.29 -2.72 12.26
C PHE A 201 -30.84 -3.63 11.10
N SER A 202 -29.98 -3.10 10.23
CA SER A 202 -29.33 -3.91 9.18
C SER A 202 -28.14 -4.70 9.73
N HIS A 203 -27.77 -5.81 9.11
CA HIS A 203 -26.60 -6.58 9.56
C HIS A 203 -25.69 -7.02 8.43
N ILE A 204 -24.41 -7.25 8.72
CA ILE A 204 -23.47 -7.91 7.81
C ILE A 204 -22.63 -8.91 8.62
N ILE A 205 -22.35 -10.06 8.02
CA ILE A 205 -21.46 -11.08 8.59
C ILE A 205 -20.24 -11.21 7.67
N LEU A 206 -19.06 -11.02 8.24
CA LEU A 206 -17.79 -11.20 7.54
C LEU A 206 -17.11 -12.47 8.03
N ARG A 207 -16.89 -13.44 7.13
CA ARG A 207 -16.23 -14.72 7.40
C ARG A 207 -14.79 -14.68 6.90
N SER A 208 -13.81 -14.67 7.79
CA SER A 208 -12.40 -14.76 7.38
C SER A 208 -12.00 -16.19 7.01
N GLY A 209 -10.96 -16.32 6.18
CA GLY A 209 -10.11 -17.50 6.16
C GLY A 209 -9.28 -17.61 7.45
N ILE A 210 -8.20 -18.37 7.40
CA ILE A 210 -7.21 -18.44 8.49
C ILE A 210 -6.56 -17.06 8.61
N MET A 211 -6.84 -16.39 9.73
CA MET A 211 -6.39 -15.02 9.96
C MET A 211 -4.90 -14.96 10.29
N LEU A 212 -4.21 -14.03 9.63
CA LEU A 212 -2.80 -13.72 9.81
C LEU A 212 -2.63 -12.22 10.00
N GLY A 213 -1.65 -11.80 10.79
CA GLY A 213 -1.38 -10.39 11.02
C GLY A 213 -0.12 -10.17 11.86
N ALA A 214 0.82 -9.39 11.35
CA ALA A 214 2.07 -9.10 12.04
C ALA A 214 1.82 -8.31 13.34
N LYS A 215 2.41 -8.76 14.46
CA LYS A 215 2.27 -8.13 15.80
C LYS A 215 0.81 -7.92 16.26
N THR A 216 -0.12 -8.71 15.73
CA THR A 216 -1.54 -8.62 16.13
C THR A 216 -1.83 -9.37 17.43
N GLY A 217 -1.14 -10.49 17.67
CA GLY A 217 -1.41 -11.44 18.75
C GLY A 217 -2.20 -12.68 18.30
N PHE A 218 -2.38 -12.90 17.00
CA PHE A 218 -2.98 -14.13 16.44
C PHE A 218 -2.04 -15.34 16.49
N ASP A 219 -1.50 -15.60 17.67
CA ASP A 219 -0.34 -16.48 17.89
C ASP A 219 -0.76 -17.94 18.18
N GLU A 220 -2.07 -18.23 18.18
CA GLU A 220 -2.65 -19.51 18.61
C GLU A 220 -2.81 -20.55 17.49
N ASN A 221 -2.25 -20.30 16.30
CA ASN A 221 -2.37 -21.21 15.17
C ASN A 221 -1.02 -21.79 14.71
N LEU A 222 -1.04 -23.01 14.18
CA LEU A 222 0.16 -23.71 13.68
C LEU A 222 0.94 -22.90 12.63
N PHE A 223 0.25 -22.07 11.83
CA PHE A 223 0.92 -21.26 10.81
C PHE A 223 1.75 -20.14 11.44
N TYR A 224 1.34 -19.60 12.60
CA TYR A 224 2.15 -18.67 13.36
C TYR A 224 3.44 -19.34 13.86
N ASP A 225 3.33 -20.55 14.42
CA ASP A 225 4.51 -21.35 14.79
C ASP A 225 5.42 -21.63 13.59
N LEU A 226 4.84 -21.90 12.42
CA LEU A 226 5.55 -22.05 11.14
C LEU A 226 6.34 -20.78 10.78
N PHE A 227 5.69 -19.62 10.74
CA PHE A 227 6.37 -18.36 10.42
C PHE A 227 7.45 -18.03 11.45
N ARG A 228 7.20 -18.32 12.74
CA ARG A 228 8.18 -18.11 13.83
C ARG A 228 9.39 -19.01 13.68
N ALA A 229 9.18 -20.30 13.39
CA ALA A 229 10.27 -21.24 13.18
C ALA A 229 11.15 -20.82 11.99
N VAL A 230 10.53 -20.44 10.87
CA VAL A 230 11.25 -19.92 9.69
C VAL A 230 11.99 -18.61 10.02
N ALA A 231 11.38 -17.69 10.78
CA ALA A 231 12.04 -16.46 11.20
C ALA A 231 13.34 -16.72 11.99
N LYS A 232 13.32 -17.72 12.87
CA LYS A 232 14.43 -18.14 13.74
C LYS A 232 15.39 -19.15 13.11
N GLY A 233 15.06 -19.72 11.96
CA GLY A 233 15.83 -20.81 11.33
C GLY A 233 15.74 -22.14 12.08
N GLU A 234 14.64 -22.36 12.81
CA GLU A 234 14.33 -23.57 13.58
C GLU A 234 13.67 -24.63 12.68
N ASP A 235 13.90 -25.90 13.00
CA ASP A 235 13.24 -27.03 12.35
C ASP A 235 11.77 -27.10 12.78
N ILE A 236 10.87 -27.33 11.80
CA ILE A 236 9.45 -27.53 12.07
C ILE A 236 8.85 -28.60 11.17
N GLU A 237 8.05 -29.48 11.78
CA GLU A 237 7.25 -30.46 11.05
C GLU A 237 5.91 -29.85 10.64
N MET A 238 5.54 -30.03 9.39
CA MET A 238 4.21 -29.66 8.90
C MET A 238 3.62 -30.84 8.13
N VAL A 239 2.35 -31.15 8.40
CA VAL A 239 1.69 -32.24 7.69
C VAL A 239 1.42 -31.84 6.25
N ARG A 240 1.74 -32.74 5.32
CA ARG A 240 1.43 -32.61 3.89
C ARG A 240 -0.07 -32.84 3.66
N SER A 241 -0.85 -31.77 3.72
CA SER A 241 -2.28 -31.85 3.46
C SER A 241 -2.60 -31.91 1.97
N VAL A 242 -3.61 -32.69 1.61
CA VAL A 242 -4.15 -32.74 0.25
C VAL A 242 -5.26 -31.69 0.02
N LYS A 243 -5.65 -30.96 1.07
CA LYS A 243 -6.61 -29.87 1.02
C LYS A 243 -5.94 -28.53 0.73
N LYS A 244 -6.77 -27.56 0.34
CA LYS A 244 -6.40 -26.15 0.27
C LYS A 244 -7.08 -25.41 1.41
N TYR A 245 -6.44 -24.34 1.85
CA TYR A 245 -6.91 -23.45 2.89
C TYR A 245 -6.82 -22.01 2.41
N SER A 246 -7.82 -21.22 2.72
CA SER A 246 -7.83 -19.79 2.45
C SER A 246 -7.28 -19.02 3.64
N PHE A 247 -6.37 -18.08 3.38
CA PHE A 247 -5.78 -17.20 4.38
C PHE A 247 -6.26 -15.77 4.18
N THR A 248 -6.37 -15.04 5.29
CA THR A 248 -6.78 -13.63 5.30
C THR A 248 -5.79 -12.84 6.11
N TYR A 249 -5.27 -11.77 5.54
CA TYR A 249 -4.45 -10.81 6.28
C TYR A 249 -5.33 -9.75 6.93
N ILE A 250 -4.93 -9.32 8.13
CA ILE A 250 -5.68 -8.36 8.94
C ILE A 250 -6.00 -7.05 8.19
N ASN A 251 -5.11 -6.58 7.32
CA ASN A 251 -5.33 -5.35 6.53
C ASN A 251 -6.56 -5.49 5.63
N ASP A 252 -6.61 -6.52 4.78
CA ASP A 252 -7.76 -6.76 3.88
C ASP A 252 -9.05 -6.97 4.70
N PHE A 253 -8.97 -7.60 5.87
CA PHE A 253 -10.13 -7.82 6.72
C PHE A 253 -10.66 -6.52 7.35
N LEU A 254 -9.79 -5.67 7.89
CA LEU A 254 -10.17 -4.35 8.42
C LEU A 254 -10.71 -3.43 7.31
N THR A 255 -10.17 -3.56 6.10
CA THR A 255 -10.67 -2.84 4.94
C THR A 255 -12.06 -3.34 4.51
N ALA A 256 -12.28 -4.66 4.50
CA ALA A 256 -13.60 -5.26 4.28
C ALA A 256 -14.61 -4.87 5.37
N MET A 257 -14.18 -4.78 6.64
CA MET A 257 -14.98 -4.24 7.74
C MET A 257 -15.45 -2.82 7.41
N PHE A 258 -14.55 -1.93 6.99
CA PHE A 258 -14.94 -0.59 6.58
C PHE A 258 -15.92 -0.62 5.39
N TRP A 259 -15.70 -1.46 4.36
CA TRP A 259 -16.63 -1.62 3.24
C TRP A 259 -18.03 -2.04 3.69
N SER A 260 -18.10 -2.93 4.69
CA SER A 260 -19.35 -3.37 5.29
C SER A 260 -20.14 -2.23 5.95
N MET A 261 -19.46 -1.16 6.39
CA MET A 261 -20.11 0.01 6.98
C MET A 261 -20.70 0.95 5.90
N VAL A 262 -20.10 1.02 4.71
CA VAL A 262 -20.37 2.13 3.76
C VAL A 262 -20.87 1.72 2.37
N LYS A 263 -20.67 0.46 1.95
CA LYS A 263 -20.85 0.01 0.56
C LYS A 263 -21.56 -1.33 0.42
N LEU A 264 -21.19 -2.34 1.21
CA LEU A 264 -21.74 -3.70 1.05
C LEU A 264 -23.25 -3.72 1.26
N ALA A 265 -23.92 -4.63 0.55
CA ALA A 265 -25.36 -4.81 0.65
C ALA A 265 -25.74 -5.24 2.08
N PRO A 266 -26.74 -4.60 2.70
CA PRO A 266 -27.18 -4.99 4.04
C PRO A 266 -27.78 -6.40 4.04
N ASN A 267 -27.83 -7.00 5.22
CA ASN A 267 -28.42 -8.32 5.52
C ASN A 267 -27.78 -9.45 4.71
N ASN A 268 -26.45 -9.43 4.59
CA ASN A 268 -25.69 -10.37 3.79
C ASN A 268 -24.47 -10.92 4.55
N VAL A 269 -24.02 -12.09 4.08
CA VAL A 269 -22.78 -12.74 4.49
C VAL A 269 -21.75 -12.60 3.38
N TYR A 270 -20.49 -12.39 3.74
CA TYR A 270 -19.36 -12.29 2.82
C TYR A 270 -18.16 -13.09 3.32
N ASN A 271 -17.58 -13.89 2.46
CA ASN A 271 -16.25 -14.44 2.67
C ASN A 271 -15.19 -13.37 2.41
N VAL A 272 -14.18 -13.30 3.27
CA VAL A 272 -13.04 -12.38 3.13
C VAL A 272 -11.77 -13.20 3.06
N VAL A 273 -11.11 -13.23 1.91
CA VAL A 273 -9.84 -13.93 1.66
C VAL A 273 -8.87 -12.97 0.99
N SER A 274 -7.62 -12.95 1.41
CA SER A 274 -6.59 -12.10 0.80
C SER A 274 -6.26 -12.57 -0.63
N LYS A 275 -5.66 -11.69 -1.43
CA LYS A 275 -5.44 -11.90 -2.86
C LYS A 275 -4.57 -13.13 -3.12
N ASP A 276 -5.10 -14.05 -3.92
CA ASP A 276 -4.41 -15.31 -4.28
C ASP A 276 -3.93 -16.15 -3.06
N CYS A 277 -4.59 -16.00 -1.90
CA CYS A 277 -4.20 -16.64 -0.65
C CYS A 277 -4.92 -17.97 -0.36
N THR A 278 -5.22 -18.77 -1.40
CA THR A 278 -5.83 -20.10 -1.22
C THR A 278 -4.91 -21.21 -1.72
N MET A 279 -4.31 -21.98 -0.80
CA MET A 279 -3.27 -22.95 -1.14
C MET A 279 -3.17 -24.13 -0.16
N SER A 280 -2.44 -25.18 -0.56
CA SER A 280 -2.12 -26.32 0.30
C SER A 280 -0.91 -26.03 1.18
N THR A 281 -0.72 -26.84 2.24
CA THR A 281 0.49 -26.72 3.08
C THR A 281 1.78 -26.95 2.29
N GLY A 282 1.76 -27.84 1.29
CA GLY A 282 2.92 -28.05 0.42
C GLY A 282 3.28 -26.82 -0.42
N MET A 283 2.28 -26.10 -0.95
CA MET A 283 2.52 -24.85 -1.68
C MET A 283 3.01 -23.74 -0.76
N LEU A 284 2.44 -23.64 0.45
CA LEU A 284 2.92 -22.67 1.45
C LEU A 284 4.38 -22.95 1.85
N ALA A 285 4.75 -24.21 2.07
CA ALA A 285 6.14 -24.60 2.35
C ALA A 285 7.08 -24.24 1.19
N ALA A 286 6.66 -24.48 -0.06
CA ALA A 286 7.46 -24.12 -1.23
C ALA A 286 7.68 -22.61 -1.32
N LYS A 287 6.62 -21.80 -1.13
CA LYS A 287 6.74 -20.33 -1.11
C LYS A 287 7.65 -19.83 0.02
N LEU A 288 7.54 -20.41 1.21
CA LEU A 288 8.44 -20.11 2.33
C LEU A 288 9.90 -20.45 2.00
N PHE A 289 10.14 -21.58 1.32
CA PHE A 289 11.48 -21.96 0.90
C PHE A 289 12.04 -21.04 -0.19
N ASP A 290 11.22 -20.64 -1.16
CA ASP A 290 11.63 -19.71 -2.22
C ASP A 290 12.01 -18.33 -1.66
N LEU A 291 11.25 -17.84 -0.66
CA LEU A 291 11.49 -16.55 0.00
C LEU A 291 12.57 -16.62 1.10
N TYR A 292 12.79 -17.77 1.73
CA TYR A 292 13.73 -17.90 2.86
C TYR A 292 14.57 -19.18 2.79
N PRO A 293 15.32 -19.42 1.70
CA PRO A 293 15.97 -20.71 1.44
C PRO A 293 16.98 -21.11 2.51
N GLU A 294 17.66 -20.14 3.13
CA GLU A 294 18.68 -20.39 4.17
C GLU A 294 18.09 -20.65 5.56
N LYS A 295 16.86 -20.16 5.82
CA LYS A 295 16.20 -20.30 7.13
C LYS A 295 15.10 -21.35 7.14
N CYS A 296 14.49 -21.65 6.01
CA CYS A 296 13.32 -22.50 5.89
C CYS A 296 13.68 -23.98 6.03
N LYS A 297 13.51 -24.54 7.23
CA LYS A 297 13.72 -25.96 7.55
C LYS A 297 12.40 -26.67 7.86
N ILE A 298 11.55 -26.79 6.84
CA ILE A 298 10.24 -27.41 6.98
C ILE A 298 10.31 -28.87 6.55
N GLN A 299 9.99 -29.79 7.46
CA GLN A 299 9.80 -31.20 7.12
C GLN A 299 8.33 -31.47 6.84
N LEU A 300 8.01 -31.81 5.58
CA LEU A 300 6.68 -32.26 5.23
C LEU A 300 6.48 -33.73 5.60
N ILE A 301 5.59 -34.00 6.55
CA ILE A 301 5.31 -35.35 7.04
C ILE A 301 3.97 -35.88 6.52
N ASP A 302 3.91 -37.18 6.28
CA ASP A 302 2.64 -37.87 6.01
C ASP A 302 1.93 -38.20 7.32
N ALA A 303 0.65 -37.86 7.40
CA ALA A 303 -0.20 -38.25 8.52
C ALA A 303 -1.18 -39.35 8.10
N LYS A 304 -1.48 -40.29 9.03
CA LYS A 304 -2.53 -41.31 8.83
C LYS A 304 -3.89 -40.69 8.50
N LYS A 305 -4.13 -39.47 8.97
CA LYS A 305 -5.34 -38.69 8.72
C LYS A 305 -4.96 -37.27 8.35
N ASP A 306 -5.50 -36.81 7.22
CA ASP A 306 -5.30 -35.45 6.73
C ASP A 306 -5.85 -34.42 7.74
N PRO A 307 -5.04 -33.45 8.21
CA PRO A 307 -5.49 -32.42 9.11
C PRO A 307 -6.49 -31.49 8.42
N SER A 308 -7.37 -30.91 9.22
CA SER A 308 -8.32 -29.89 8.76
C SER A 308 -7.98 -28.58 9.45
N TYR A 309 -6.98 -27.87 8.94
CA TYR A 309 -6.61 -26.55 9.47
C TYR A 309 -7.66 -25.49 9.16
N GLY A 310 -8.35 -25.64 8.03
CA GLY A 310 -9.51 -24.83 7.65
C GLY A 310 -10.17 -25.31 6.37
N VAL A 311 -10.75 -24.39 5.61
CA VAL A 311 -11.43 -24.66 4.34
C VAL A 311 -10.94 -23.72 3.23
N ALA A 312 -11.10 -24.13 1.98
CA ALA A 312 -10.92 -23.25 0.82
C ALA A 312 -12.24 -22.52 0.56
N MET A 313 -12.17 -21.20 0.42
CA MET A 313 -13.33 -20.31 0.38
C MET A 313 -13.42 -19.57 -0.95
N ASN A 314 -14.64 -19.42 -1.46
CA ASN A 314 -14.95 -18.57 -2.60
C ASN A 314 -15.16 -17.14 -2.09
N CYS A 315 -14.43 -16.19 -2.66
CA CYS A 315 -14.47 -14.78 -2.28
C CYS A 315 -15.00 -13.87 -3.39
N GLN A 316 -15.66 -14.42 -4.42
CA GLN A 316 -16.14 -13.67 -5.60
C GLN A 316 -17.24 -12.65 -5.29
N LYS A 317 -17.95 -12.78 -4.16
CA LYS A 317 -19.05 -11.89 -3.79
C LYS A 317 -18.58 -10.47 -3.43
N LEU A 318 -17.42 -10.33 -2.79
CA LEU A 318 -16.87 -9.03 -2.40
C LEU A 318 -16.45 -8.14 -3.59
N PRO A 319 -15.72 -8.66 -4.61
CA PRO A 319 -15.43 -7.95 -5.85
C PRO A 319 -16.66 -7.38 -6.56
N VAL A 320 -17.76 -8.14 -6.58
CA VAL A 320 -19.03 -7.68 -7.18
C VAL A 320 -19.57 -6.42 -6.48
N ASP A 321 -19.34 -6.28 -5.17
CA ASP A 321 -19.71 -5.10 -4.38
C ASP A 321 -18.57 -4.06 -4.28
N GLY A 322 -17.54 -4.18 -5.12
CA GLY A 322 -16.49 -3.18 -5.29
C GLY A 322 -15.41 -3.22 -4.23
N PHE A 323 -15.19 -4.36 -3.56
CA PHE A 323 -14.02 -4.60 -2.71
C PHE A 323 -13.10 -5.64 -3.35
N GLU A 324 -11.87 -5.26 -3.66
CA GLU A 324 -10.83 -6.16 -4.16
C GLU A 324 -9.74 -6.28 -3.08
N PRO A 325 -9.46 -7.49 -2.57
CA PRO A 325 -8.31 -7.72 -1.69
C PRO A 325 -7.00 -7.37 -2.39
N GLU A 326 -6.07 -6.77 -1.67
CA GLU A 326 -4.84 -6.23 -2.25
C GLU A 326 -3.61 -7.08 -1.94
N ILE A 327 -3.56 -7.64 -0.72
CA ILE A 327 -2.35 -8.26 -0.19
C ILE A 327 -2.24 -9.72 -0.62
N THR A 328 -1.10 -10.07 -1.19
CA THR A 328 -0.76 -11.40 -1.70
C THR A 328 -0.12 -12.29 -0.64
N MET A 329 -0.12 -13.60 -0.86
CA MET A 329 0.53 -14.52 0.08
C MET A 329 2.02 -14.24 0.27
N ASP A 330 2.74 -13.85 -0.80
CA ASP A 330 4.18 -13.61 -0.71
C ASP A 330 4.49 -12.38 0.14
N GLU A 331 3.62 -11.38 0.12
CA GLU A 331 3.69 -10.22 1.02
C GLU A 331 3.33 -10.60 2.46
N ILE A 332 2.29 -11.41 2.66
CA ILE A 332 1.91 -11.92 3.98
C ILE A 332 3.06 -12.70 4.62
N ILE A 333 3.67 -13.63 3.87
CA ILE A 333 4.80 -14.44 4.35
C ILE A 333 5.91 -13.53 4.86
N GLN A 334 6.30 -12.53 4.06
CA GLN A 334 7.38 -11.61 4.43
C GLN A 334 7.00 -10.73 5.62
N LEU A 335 5.78 -10.18 5.66
CA LEU A 335 5.29 -9.41 6.80
C LEU A 335 5.30 -10.24 8.10
N MET A 336 4.85 -11.49 8.04
CA MET A 336 4.84 -12.39 9.20
C MET A 336 6.27 -12.73 9.65
N VAL A 337 7.10 -13.27 8.74
CA VAL A 337 8.47 -13.72 9.04
C VAL A 337 9.38 -12.58 9.48
N GLU A 338 9.34 -11.43 8.80
CA GLU A 338 10.17 -10.28 9.18
C GLU A 338 9.70 -9.66 10.50
N SER A 339 8.39 -9.61 10.77
CA SER A 339 7.92 -9.10 12.07
C SER A 339 8.37 -9.94 13.27
N MET A 340 8.71 -11.21 13.02
CA MET A 340 9.22 -12.15 14.01
C MET A 340 10.75 -12.22 14.03
N SER A 341 11.42 -11.79 12.95
CA SER A 341 12.89 -11.80 12.81
C SER A 341 13.54 -10.47 13.16
N ALA A 342 12.86 -9.35 12.87
CA ALA A 342 13.41 -8.03 13.00
C ALA A 342 13.42 -7.58 14.46
N ALA A 343 14.53 -6.97 14.87
CA ALA A 343 14.47 -6.02 15.96
C ALA A 343 13.57 -4.85 15.52
N ASP A 344 12.71 -4.36 16.41
CA ASP A 344 11.65 -3.40 16.06
C ASP A 344 12.19 -2.07 15.47
N ASP A 345 13.51 -1.83 15.56
CA ASP A 345 14.25 -0.68 15.02
C ASP A 345 14.69 -0.83 13.55
N LYS A 346 14.78 -2.05 13.01
CA LYS A 346 15.20 -2.27 11.62
C LYS A 346 14.05 -2.05 10.65
N MET A 347 14.25 -1.19 9.65
CA MET A 347 13.22 -0.94 8.62
C MET A 347 12.94 -2.20 7.78
N PHE A 348 11.68 -2.63 7.74
CA PHE A 348 11.21 -3.73 6.89
C PHE A 348 11.26 -3.37 5.40
N LEU A 349 11.68 -4.34 4.58
CA LEU A 349 11.76 -4.29 3.12
C LEU A 349 11.31 -5.62 2.52
N TYR A 350 10.58 -5.56 1.41
CA TYR A 350 10.23 -6.76 0.65
C TYR A 350 11.47 -7.31 -0.06
N GLN A 351 11.77 -8.56 0.25
CA GLN A 351 12.81 -9.36 -0.39
C GLN A 351 12.44 -9.67 -1.85
N TYR A 352 13.46 -9.92 -2.66
CA TYR A 352 13.34 -10.30 -4.07
C TYR A 352 12.59 -9.32 -4.99
N SER A 353 12.39 -8.07 -4.54
CA SER A 353 12.00 -6.96 -5.40
C SER A 353 12.86 -6.94 -6.67
N HIS A 354 12.21 -6.85 -7.84
CA HIS A 354 12.86 -6.97 -9.16
C HIS A 354 13.67 -8.26 -9.36
N ASP A 355 13.10 -9.42 -9.04
CA ASP A 355 13.79 -10.73 -9.09
C ASP A 355 15.10 -10.75 -8.28
N GLY A 356 15.13 -10.04 -7.15
CA GLY A 356 16.31 -9.88 -6.30
C GLY A 356 17.39 -8.96 -6.85
N LYS A 357 17.12 -8.21 -7.93
CA LYS A 357 18.09 -7.32 -8.58
C LYS A 357 18.04 -5.88 -8.07
N LEU A 358 17.16 -5.53 -7.13
CA LEU A 358 17.01 -4.15 -6.65
C LEU A 358 18.34 -3.50 -6.21
N LYS A 359 19.16 -4.22 -5.43
CA LYS A 359 20.49 -3.71 -5.04
C LYS A 359 21.40 -3.45 -6.23
N ASN A 360 21.37 -4.31 -7.25
CA ASN A 360 22.17 -4.14 -8.46
C ASN A 360 21.67 -2.95 -9.29
N ILE A 361 20.35 -2.74 -9.32
CA ILE A 361 19.72 -1.55 -9.93
C ILE A 361 20.21 -0.28 -9.22
N GLN A 362 20.15 -0.23 -7.88
CA GLN A 362 20.62 0.91 -7.09
C GLN A 362 22.13 1.16 -7.27
N SER A 363 22.96 0.12 -7.30
CA SER A 363 24.39 0.25 -7.62
C SER A 363 24.63 0.85 -9.00
N LEU A 364 23.86 0.43 -10.02
CA LEU A 364 23.94 1.00 -11.35
C LEU A 364 23.50 2.47 -11.35
N LEU A 365 22.37 2.81 -10.71
CA LEU A 365 21.87 4.19 -10.56
C LEU A 365 22.89 5.09 -9.86
N LEU A 366 23.60 4.59 -8.85
CA LEU A 366 24.69 5.31 -8.22
C LEU A 366 25.84 5.53 -9.21
N GLY A 367 26.18 4.53 -10.04
CA GLY A 367 27.12 4.69 -11.14
C GLY A 367 26.73 5.82 -12.10
N TYR A 368 25.45 5.91 -12.50
CA TYR A 368 24.94 7.03 -13.29
C TYR A 368 25.13 8.36 -12.58
N LEU A 369 24.76 8.45 -11.30
CA LEU A 369 24.88 9.68 -10.51
C LEU A 369 26.32 10.18 -10.48
N LEU A 370 27.29 9.29 -10.26
CA LEU A 370 28.71 9.64 -10.21
C LEU A 370 29.26 10.07 -11.58
N ASP A 371 28.82 9.43 -12.66
CA ASP A 371 29.21 9.85 -14.01
C ASP A 371 28.61 11.21 -14.39
N VAL A 372 27.34 11.44 -14.04
CA VAL A 372 26.70 12.75 -14.24
C VAL A 372 27.38 13.82 -13.40
N ASP A 373 27.69 13.54 -12.13
CA ASP A 373 28.42 14.45 -11.25
C ASP A 373 29.77 14.85 -11.85
N ARG A 374 30.55 13.87 -12.33
CA ARG A 374 31.83 14.09 -13.02
C ARG A 374 31.68 15.01 -14.22
N ILE A 375 30.69 14.76 -15.09
CA ILE A 375 30.42 15.59 -16.28
C ILE A 375 30.03 17.00 -15.86
N CYS A 376 29.16 17.13 -14.86
CA CYS A 376 28.65 18.41 -14.38
C CYS A 376 29.77 19.26 -13.76
N LYS A 377 30.62 18.66 -12.93
CA LYS A 377 31.81 19.32 -12.34
C LYS A 377 32.79 19.78 -13.41
N LYS A 378 33.11 18.92 -14.39
CA LYS A 378 34.02 19.26 -15.50
C LYS A 378 33.53 20.45 -16.32
N HIS A 379 32.23 20.51 -16.59
CA HIS A 379 31.64 21.54 -17.44
C HIS A 379 31.05 22.72 -16.66
N ASN A 380 31.16 22.77 -15.34
CA ASN A 380 30.50 23.77 -14.49
C ASN A 380 29.00 23.89 -14.80
N ILE A 381 28.30 22.76 -14.66
CA ILE A 381 26.85 22.61 -14.81
C ILE A 381 26.29 22.38 -13.41
N LYS A 382 25.29 23.18 -13.02
CA LYS A 382 24.62 23.02 -11.74
C LYS A 382 23.47 22.03 -11.85
N TYR A 383 23.46 21.03 -10.98
CA TYR A 383 22.36 20.08 -10.85
C TYR A 383 22.05 19.83 -9.37
N PHE A 384 20.94 19.16 -9.13
CA PHE A 384 20.52 18.69 -7.80
C PHE A 384 19.96 17.28 -7.91
N LEU A 385 20.05 16.50 -6.84
CA LEU A 385 19.20 15.33 -6.69
C LEU A 385 17.72 15.74 -6.79
N GLY A 386 16.92 14.96 -7.52
CA GLY A 386 15.51 15.24 -7.80
C GLY A 386 14.58 14.21 -7.14
N GLY A 387 13.29 14.55 -7.05
CA GLY A 387 12.23 13.59 -6.75
C GLY A 387 12.48 12.67 -5.55
N GLY A 388 12.31 11.36 -5.77
CA GLY A 388 12.53 10.30 -4.79
C GLY A 388 13.99 10.22 -4.32
N THR A 389 14.94 10.50 -5.21
CA THR A 389 16.38 10.50 -4.91
C THR A 389 16.76 11.59 -3.90
N LEU A 390 16.21 12.81 -4.04
CA LEU A 390 16.39 13.87 -3.04
C LEU A 390 15.77 13.49 -1.71
N LEU A 391 14.56 12.92 -1.73
CA LEU A 391 13.90 12.44 -0.52
C LEU A 391 14.72 11.35 0.18
N GLY A 392 15.30 10.42 -0.59
CA GLY A 392 16.21 9.40 -0.12
C GLY A 392 17.46 9.99 0.54
N ALA A 393 18.12 10.95 -0.11
CA ALA A 393 19.30 11.62 0.42
C ALA A 393 19.05 12.23 1.81
N ILE A 394 17.93 12.93 1.96
CA ILE A 394 17.59 13.62 3.22
C ILE A 394 17.14 12.64 4.31
N ARG A 395 16.35 11.61 3.96
CA ARG A 395 15.71 10.72 4.95
C ARG A 395 16.53 9.49 5.29
N HIS A 396 17.25 8.95 4.32
CA HIS A 396 17.95 7.65 4.40
C HIS A 396 19.45 7.75 4.16
N HIS A 397 19.97 8.94 3.84
CA HIS A 397 21.38 9.15 3.46
C HIS A 397 21.81 8.32 2.23
N GLY A 398 20.86 8.02 1.35
CA GLY A 398 21.03 7.13 0.21
C GLY A 398 19.72 6.91 -0.53
N PHE A 399 19.56 5.77 -1.21
CA PHE A 399 18.29 5.44 -1.85
C PHE A 399 17.18 5.25 -0.81
N ILE A 400 15.94 5.54 -1.20
CA ILE A 400 14.80 4.95 -0.48
C ILE A 400 14.92 3.43 -0.68
N PRO A 401 14.89 2.58 0.36
CA PRO A 401 15.42 1.22 0.17
C PRO A 401 14.59 0.28 -0.73
N TRP A 402 13.36 0.66 -1.07
CA TRP A 402 12.52 -0.03 -2.05
C TRP A 402 12.46 0.69 -3.41
N ASP A 403 13.21 1.76 -3.59
CA ASP A 403 13.21 2.59 -4.80
C ASP A 403 14.08 1.99 -5.89
N ASP A 404 13.55 1.97 -7.10
CA ASP A 404 14.18 1.39 -8.28
C ASP A 404 14.60 2.45 -9.31
N ASP A 405 14.43 3.73 -8.98
CA ASP A 405 14.69 4.88 -9.83
C ASP A 405 15.73 5.85 -9.24
N ALA A 406 16.28 6.69 -10.12
CA ALA A 406 17.03 7.85 -9.69
C ALA A 406 16.80 9.02 -10.66
N ASP A 407 16.58 10.18 -10.04
CA ASP A 407 16.25 11.43 -10.71
C ASP A 407 17.25 12.51 -10.32
N ILE A 408 17.59 13.34 -11.30
CA ILE A 408 18.17 14.66 -11.02
C ILE A 408 17.35 15.75 -11.66
N MET A 409 17.56 16.95 -11.13
CA MET A 409 16.96 18.16 -11.65
C MET A 409 17.99 19.24 -11.92
N MET A 410 17.76 20.01 -12.97
CA MET A 410 18.60 21.11 -13.41
C MET A 410 17.75 22.34 -13.73
N LEU A 411 18.33 23.53 -13.62
CA LEU A 411 17.72 24.71 -14.23
C LEU A 411 17.83 24.59 -15.76
N ARG A 412 16.91 25.22 -16.50
CA ARG A 412 16.86 25.13 -17.96
C ARG A 412 18.21 25.39 -18.64
N GLU A 413 18.95 26.40 -18.20
CA GLU A 413 20.24 26.75 -18.78
C GLU A 413 21.28 25.63 -18.61
N ASP A 414 21.34 25.04 -17.42
CA ASP A 414 22.23 23.92 -17.10
C ASP A 414 21.81 22.64 -17.82
N TYR A 415 20.51 22.37 -17.89
CA TYR A 415 19.94 21.24 -18.64
C TYR A 415 20.30 21.31 -20.12
N ASP A 416 20.08 22.46 -20.77
CA ASP A 416 20.41 22.65 -22.18
C ASP A 416 21.92 22.46 -22.44
N LYS A 417 22.77 22.93 -21.51
CA LYS A 417 24.22 22.76 -21.57
C LYS A 417 24.61 21.29 -21.39
N PHE A 418 23.99 20.59 -20.46
CA PHE A 418 24.20 19.16 -20.22
C PHE A 418 23.89 18.34 -21.48
N LEU A 419 22.73 18.57 -22.12
CA LEU A 419 22.35 17.85 -23.34
C LEU A 419 23.37 18.03 -24.48
N GLN A 420 24.10 19.14 -24.52
CA GLN A 420 25.11 19.40 -25.53
C GLN A 420 26.42 18.65 -25.25
N VAL A 421 26.86 18.59 -23.99
CA VAL A 421 28.18 18.03 -23.63
C VAL A 421 28.14 16.55 -23.31
N ALA A 422 27.03 16.06 -22.76
CA ALA A 422 26.88 14.70 -22.27
C ALA A 422 27.18 13.61 -23.32
N PRO A 423 26.69 13.69 -24.57
CA PRO A 423 26.94 12.65 -25.57
C PRO A 423 28.42 12.40 -25.88
N ALA A 424 29.28 13.41 -25.71
CA ALA A 424 30.72 13.30 -25.97
C ALA A 424 31.54 12.85 -24.74
N GLU A 425 30.97 12.94 -23.54
CA GLU A 425 31.64 12.67 -22.27
C GLU A 425 31.19 11.36 -21.60
N MET A 426 30.07 10.80 -22.07
CA MET A 426 29.51 9.56 -21.55
C MET A 426 30.34 8.33 -21.97
N PRO A 427 30.41 7.30 -21.10
CA PRO A 427 30.90 5.98 -21.48
C PRO A 427 30.12 5.42 -22.68
N LYS A 428 30.76 4.55 -23.46
CA LYS A 428 30.18 3.93 -24.68
C LYS A 428 28.93 3.07 -24.37
N GLU A 429 28.84 2.58 -23.15
CA GLU A 429 27.74 1.78 -22.63
C GLU A 429 26.48 2.63 -22.39
N LEU A 430 26.63 3.94 -22.23
CA LEU A 430 25.53 4.87 -21.97
C LEU A 430 25.12 5.64 -23.23
N SER A 431 23.82 5.95 -23.35
CA SER A 431 23.32 6.83 -24.38
C SER A 431 22.34 7.87 -23.82
N LEU A 432 22.45 9.10 -24.31
CA LEU A 432 21.48 10.16 -24.00
C LEU A 432 20.25 10.00 -24.88
N GLN A 433 19.10 9.70 -24.28
CA GLN A 433 17.81 9.56 -24.94
C GLN A 433 16.99 10.84 -24.76
N THR A 434 16.59 11.43 -25.88
CA THR A 434 15.68 12.58 -26.03
C THR A 434 14.78 12.33 -27.25
N SER A 435 13.78 13.17 -27.49
CA SER A 435 12.99 13.12 -28.73
C SER A 435 13.82 13.35 -30.00
N ASP A 436 14.98 14.04 -29.87
CA ASP A 436 15.87 14.32 -30.99
C ASP A 436 16.83 13.15 -31.28
N THR A 437 17.28 12.46 -30.23
CA THR A 437 18.25 11.34 -30.36
C THR A 437 17.59 9.98 -30.56
N ASP A 438 16.33 9.82 -30.15
CA ASP A 438 15.54 8.61 -30.32
C ASP A 438 14.13 8.96 -30.84
N LYS A 439 13.90 8.70 -32.13
CA LYS A 439 12.63 9.02 -32.81
C LYS A 439 11.43 8.23 -32.28
N GLY A 440 11.66 7.14 -31.53
CA GLY A 440 10.61 6.39 -30.86
C GLY A 440 10.23 6.97 -29.50
N CYS A 441 11.04 7.87 -28.95
CA CYS A 441 10.87 8.47 -27.64
C CYS A 441 10.20 9.84 -27.76
N HIS A 442 9.04 10.01 -27.10
CA HIS A 442 8.34 11.30 -27.03
C HIS A 442 8.15 11.79 -25.59
N TYR A 443 9.07 11.40 -24.69
CA TYR A 443 9.11 11.95 -23.34
C TYR A 443 9.56 13.41 -23.39
N PRO A 444 8.99 14.30 -22.55
CA PRO A 444 9.37 15.71 -22.53
C PRO A 444 10.68 15.98 -21.78
N PHE A 445 11.31 14.96 -21.17
CA PHE A 445 12.56 15.03 -20.42
C PHE A 445 13.59 14.06 -21.01
N ALA A 446 14.87 14.25 -20.66
CA ALA A 446 15.96 13.39 -21.09
C ALA A 446 16.13 12.20 -20.15
N LYS A 447 16.56 11.08 -20.71
CA LYS A 447 16.98 9.90 -19.97
C LYS A 447 18.39 9.54 -20.37
N ILE A 448 19.21 9.08 -19.44
CA ILE A 448 20.42 8.32 -19.76
C ILE A 448 20.03 6.86 -19.76
N ARG A 449 20.42 6.12 -20.80
CA ARG A 449 20.09 4.71 -21.00
C ARG A 449 21.35 3.85 -21.00
N LEU A 450 21.28 2.72 -20.31
CA LEU A 450 22.29 1.67 -20.40
C LEU A 450 21.97 0.82 -21.62
N ASN A 451 22.84 0.87 -22.62
CA ASN A 451 22.69 0.10 -23.84
C ASN A 451 22.75 -1.40 -23.54
N ASN A 452 22.11 -2.22 -24.39
CA ASN A 452 22.05 -3.69 -24.24
C ASN A 452 21.41 -4.18 -22.92
N THR A 453 20.54 -3.37 -22.32
CA THR A 453 19.70 -3.76 -21.19
C THR A 453 18.22 -3.53 -21.50
N MET A 454 17.34 -4.00 -20.63
CA MET A 454 15.89 -3.83 -20.70
C MET A 454 15.35 -3.55 -19.30
N PHE A 455 14.62 -2.44 -19.17
CA PHE A 455 13.95 -2.00 -17.96
C PHE A 455 12.60 -1.39 -18.37
N ALA A 456 11.67 -2.27 -18.77
CA ALA A 456 10.41 -1.85 -19.36
C ALA A 456 9.22 -2.07 -18.42
N THR A 457 8.45 -1.00 -18.20
CA THR A 457 7.11 -1.06 -17.61
C THR A 457 6.09 -1.55 -18.64
N LYS A 458 4.85 -1.83 -18.21
CA LYS A 458 3.73 -2.11 -19.13
C LYS A 458 3.59 -1.02 -20.22
N TYR A 459 3.87 0.23 -19.85
CA TYR A 459 3.83 1.36 -20.78
C TYR A 459 4.95 1.31 -21.81
N SER A 460 6.21 1.25 -21.36
CA SER A 460 7.35 1.34 -22.27
C SER A 460 7.51 0.10 -23.14
N LYS A 461 7.05 -1.07 -22.67
CA LYS A 461 6.94 -2.30 -23.47
C LYS A 461 6.06 -2.11 -24.73
N ALA A 462 4.98 -1.32 -24.63
CA ALA A 462 4.12 -1.02 -25.77
C ALA A 462 4.78 -0.11 -26.82
N HIS A 463 5.89 0.53 -26.46
CA HIS A 463 6.68 1.43 -27.29
C HIS A 463 8.07 0.84 -27.54
N SER A 464 8.12 -0.35 -28.14
CA SER A 464 9.37 -1.10 -28.37
C SER A 464 10.37 -0.43 -29.31
N ASN A 465 9.95 0.61 -30.04
CA ASN A 465 10.81 1.34 -30.99
C ASN A 465 11.77 2.32 -30.31
N MET A 466 11.54 2.66 -29.04
CA MET A 466 12.47 3.48 -28.25
C MET A 466 13.43 2.61 -27.45
N ASN A 467 14.60 3.14 -27.11
CA ASN A 467 15.52 2.49 -26.18
C ASN A 467 14.84 2.33 -24.81
N ASN A 468 14.69 1.07 -24.39
CA ASN A 468 14.04 0.67 -23.14
C ASN A 468 15.03 0.09 -22.13
N GLY A 469 16.33 0.37 -22.27
CA GLY A 469 17.33 0.00 -21.28
C GLY A 469 17.13 0.68 -19.92
N MET A 470 17.90 0.25 -18.94
CA MET A 470 17.92 0.85 -17.60
C MET A 470 18.07 2.38 -17.72
N ALA A 471 17.21 3.11 -17.01
CA ALA A 471 17.06 4.54 -17.18
C ALA A 471 17.49 5.33 -15.93
N PHE A 472 18.05 6.49 -16.21
CA PHE A 472 18.30 7.54 -15.24
C PHE A 472 17.69 8.85 -15.76
N ASP A 473 16.80 9.47 -14.98
CA ASP A 473 15.93 10.53 -15.47
C ASP A 473 16.49 11.92 -15.13
N ILE A 474 16.45 12.82 -16.11
CA ILE A 474 16.97 14.19 -15.98
C ILE A 474 15.85 15.17 -16.28
N PHE A 475 15.42 15.89 -15.26
CA PHE A 475 14.37 16.89 -15.38
C PHE A 475 14.94 18.31 -15.45
N ALA A 476 14.25 19.17 -16.19
CA ALA A 476 14.51 20.60 -16.22
C ALA A 476 13.39 21.36 -15.50
N HIS A 477 13.78 22.33 -14.67
CA HIS A 477 12.86 23.28 -14.06
C HIS A 477 12.90 24.59 -14.81
N ASP A 478 11.74 24.95 -15.35
CA ASP A 478 11.57 26.09 -16.24
C ASP A 478 11.04 27.31 -15.50
N ALA A 479 11.50 28.49 -15.91
CA ALA A 479 10.94 29.72 -15.40
C ALA A 479 9.51 29.94 -15.90
N THR A 480 8.71 30.61 -15.08
CA THR A 480 7.32 30.97 -15.42
C THR A 480 7.02 32.42 -15.06
N ALA A 481 5.82 32.89 -15.40
CA ALA A 481 5.43 34.29 -15.22
C ALA A 481 5.48 34.72 -13.73
N ASN A 482 5.73 36.01 -13.49
CA ASN A 482 5.60 36.57 -12.14
C ASN A 482 4.13 36.76 -11.71
N SER A 483 3.21 36.93 -12.66
CA SER A 483 1.77 37.07 -12.37
C SER A 483 1.09 35.71 -12.20
N LYS A 484 0.19 35.59 -11.21
CA LYS A 484 -0.56 34.35 -10.94
C LYS A 484 -1.31 33.84 -12.18
N LEU A 485 -1.98 34.74 -12.92
CA LEU A 485 -2.70 34.40 -14.15
C LEU A 485 -1.75 33.90 -15.23
N GLY A 486 -0.60 34.55 -15.41
CA GLY A 486 0.41 34.13 -16.39
C GLY A 486 0.96 32.74 -16.09
N ARG A 487 1.21 32.42 -14.81
CA ARG A 487 1.64 31.07 -14.41
C ARG A 487 0.57 30.03 -14.71
N LYS A 488 -0.67 30.30 -14.29
CA LYS A 488 -1.79 29.40 -14.56
C LYS A 488 -1.93 29.12 -16.06
N LEU A 489 -1.89 30.15 -16.90
CA LEU A 489 -1.96 29.98 -18.35
C LEU A 489 -0.79 29.16 -18.90
N HIS A 490 0.44 29.47 -18.47
CA HIS A 490 1.64 28.75 -18.90
C HIS A 490 1.53 27.24 -18.56
N LEU A 491 1.18 26.91 -17.32
CA LEU A 491 0.99 25.52 -16.88
C LEU A 491 -0.12 24.81 -17.67
N GLN A 492 -1.24 25.49 -17.95
CA GLN A 492 -2.33 24.91 -18.73
C GLN A 492 -1.93 24.63 -20.19
N PHE A 493 -1.16 25.52 -20.82
CA PHE A 493 -0.61 25.26 -22.15
C PHE A 493 0.38 24.09 -22.14
N THR A 494 1.23 23.99 -21.12
CA THR A 494 2.13 22.86 -20.91
C THR A 494 1.37 21.53 -20.76
N LEU A 495 0.32 21.50 -19.94
CA LEU A 495 -0.52 20.31 -19.77
C LEU A 495 -1.24 19.92 -21.06
N LEU A 496 -1.76 20.90 -21.80
CA LEU A 496 -2.44 20.66 -23.07
C LEU A 496 -1.49 20.03 -24.11
N ILE A 497 -0.31 20.63 -24.32
CA ILE A 497 0.64 20.13 -25.33
C ILE A 497 1.18 18.74 -24.95
N ARG A 498 1.47 18.51 -23.66
CA ARG A 498 1.85 17.19 -23.15
C ARG A 498 0.75 16.16 -23.38
N SER A 499 -0.50 16.52 -23.09
CA SER A 499 -1.65 15.65 -23.32
C SER A 499 -1.84 15.32 -24.81
N MET A 500 -1.62 16.28 -25.71
CA MET A 500 -1.68 16.05 -27.15
C MET A 500 -0.61 15.05 -27.62
N ILE A 501 0.66 15.26 -27.23
CA ILE A 501 1.76 14.35 -27.57
C ILE A 501 1.51 12.96 -26.99
N PHE A 502 1.26 12.87 -25.68
CA PHE A 502 1.06 11.60 -24.98
C PHE A 502 -0.11 10.81 -25.56
N ASN A 503 -1.27 11.42 -25.77
CA ASN A 503 -2.43 10.70 -26.30
C ASN A 503 -2.26 10.34 -27.77
N ARG A 504 -1.57 11.16 -28.57
CA ARG A 504 -1.27 10.81 -29.97
C ARG A 504 -0.28 9.64 -30.05
N TRP A 505 0.79 9.69 -29.28
CA TRP A 505 1.78 8.62 -29.18
C TRP A 505 1.13 7.30 -28.76
N ASN A 506 0.22 7.35 -27.78
CA ASN A 506 -0.50 6.19 -27.28
C ASN A 506 -1.74 5.78 -28.09
N LYS A 507 -2.04 6.45 -29.21
CA LYS A 507 -3.24 6.20 -30.03
C LYS A 507 -4.55 6.28 -29.21
N ARG A 508 -4.61 7.18 -28.23
CA ARG A 508 -5.76 7.42 -27.32
C ARG A 508 -6.48 8.74 -27.65
N LYS A 509 -7.73 8.84 -27.22
CA LYS A 509 -8.47 10.11 -27.22
C LYS A 509 -8.11 10.91 -25.97
N ILE A 510 -8.06 12.23 -26.10
CA ILE A 510 -7.94 13.12 -24.95
C ILE A 510 -9.32 13.20 -24.30
N ASP A 511 -9.41 12.88 -23.01
CA ASP A 511 -10.58 13.14 -22.18
C ASP A 511 -10.11 13.81 -20.89
N ASN A 512 -10.60 15.03 -20.66
CA ASN A 512 -10.31 15.83 -19.47
C ASN A 512 -11.56 16.11 -18.64
N GLY A 513 -12.65 15.36 -18.85
CA GLY A 513 -13.94 15.57 -18.18
C GLY A 513 -14.78 16.72 -18.75
N HIS A 514 -14.22 17.58 -19.61
CA HIS A 514 -14.93 18.68 -20.25
C HIS A 514 -15.13 18.43 -21.75
N LYS A 515 -16.36 18.07 -22.16
CA LYS A 515 -16.69 17.65 -23.54
C LYS A 515 -16.16 18.59 -24.63
N VAL A 516 -16.36 19.90 -24.49
CA VAL A 516 -15.93 20.89 -25.49
C VAL A 516 -14.41 21.02 -25.56
N GLN A 517 -13.74 21.09 -24.40
CA GLN A 517 -12.29 21.19 -24.35
C GLN A 517 -11.63 19.92 -24.89
N SER A 518 -12.16 18.75 -24.53
CA SER A 518 -11.72 17.45 -25.05
C SER A 518 -11.93 17.36 -26.57
N PHE A 519 -13.07 17.84 -27.07
CA PHE A 519 -13.34 17.89 -28.51
C PHE A 519 -12.31 18.76 -29.26
N LEU A 520 -12.10 20.00 -28.80
CA LEU A 520 -11.12 20.92 -29.39
C LEU A 520 -9.69 20.36 -29.29
N ALA A 521 -9.29 19.81 -28.15
CA ALA A 521 -7.98 19.21 -27.98
C ALA A 521 -7.75 18.00 -28.91
N ASN A 522 -8.78 17.18 -29.14
CA ASN A 522 -8.69 16.09 -30.11
C ASN A 522 -8.59 16.59 -31.56
N ILE A 523 -9.24 17.71 -31.92
CA ILE A 523 -9.05 18.36 -33.22
C ILE A 523 -7.61 18.84 -33.37
N LEU A 524 -7.10 19.61 -32.39
CA LEU A 524 -5.72 20.14 -32.41
C LEU A 524 -4.69 19.00 -32.48
N LYS A 525 -4.93 17.91 -31.74
CA LYS A 525 -4.10 16.70 -31.77
C LYS A 525 -4.01 16.08 -33.17
N VAL A 526 -5.08 16.12 -33.98
CA VAL A 526 -5.07 15.61 -35.35
C VAL A 526 -4.30 16.57 -36.27
N ILE A 527 -4.57 17.87 -36.15
CA ILE A 527 -3.95 18.95 -36.95
C ILE A 527 -2.44 19.00 -36.75
N PHE A 528 -1.95 18.94 -35.51
CA PHE A 528 -0.52 19.08 -35.20
C PHE A 528 0.17 17.71 -35.10
N PRO A 529 1.06 17.36 -36.04
CA PRO A 529 1.86 16.13 -35.93
C PRO A 529 2.82 16.20 -34.74
N ILE A 530 3.34 15.03 -34.32
CA ILE A 530 4.20 14.92 -33.13
C ILE A 530 5.41 15.88 -33.19
N PRO A 531 6.20 15.94 -34.28
CA PRO A 531 7.37 16.84 -34.34
C PRO A 531 7.00 18.33 -34.18
N VAL A 532 5.86 18.75 -34.73
CA VAL A 532 5.38 20.13 -34.57
C VAL A 532 4.92 20.37 -33.13
N SER A 533 4.26 19.38 -32.51
CA SER A 533 3.82 19.47 -31.12
C SER A 533 5.00 19.53 -30.14
N GLU A 534 6.06 18.75 -30.39
CA GLU A 534 7.31 18.77 -29.62
C GLU A 534 8.04 20.12 -29.77
N TRP A 535 8.09 20.66 -30.99
CA TRP A 535 8.63 22.00 -31.21
C TRP A 535 7.85 23.08 -30.44
N ILE A 536 6.50 23.02 -30.47
CA ILE A 536 5.64 23.91 -29.67
C ILE A 536 5.93 23.73 -28.17
N GLN A 537 6.01 22.48 -27.70
CA GLN A 537 6.30 22.17 -26.30
C GLN A 537 7.63 22.80 -25.85
N TYR A 538 8.68 22.65 -26.65
CA TYR A 538 9.99 23.25 -26.35
C TYR A 538 9.94 24.79 -26.31
N LYS A 539 9.16 25.41 -27.19
CA LYS A 539 8.93 26.86 -27.16
C LYS A 539 8.17 27.31 -25.92
N ILE A 540 7.17 26.53 -25.47
CA ILE A 540 6.44 26.78 -24.23
C ILE A 540 7.39 26.73 -23.04
N PHE A 541 8.17 25.65 -22.87
CA PHE A 541 9.16 25.52 -21.80
C PHE A 541 10.12 26.72 -21.74
N LYS A 542 10.57 27.20 -22.89
CA LYS A 542 11.53 28.32 -22.99
C LYS A 542 10.90 29.72 -23.00
N MET A 543 9.58 29.85 -22.92
CA MET A 543 8.87 31.12 -23.10
C MET A 543 9.36 32.23 -22.16
N PHE A 544 9.75 31.88 -20.93
CA PHE A 544 10.26 32.83 -19.93
C PHE A 544 11.76 32.75 -19.70
N ARG A 545 12.50 32.02 -20.54
CA ARG A 545 13.96 31.86 -20.42
C ARG A 545 14.68 33.21 -20.46
N GLY A 546 15.74 33.35 -19.67
CA GLY A 546 16.63 34.52 -19.69
C GLY A 546 16.08 35.81 -19.05
N ARG A 547 14.84 35.81 -18.53
CA ARG A 547 14.33 36.95 -17.75
C ARG A 547 14.88 36.90 -16.32
N LYS A 548 15.72 37.88 -15.99
CA LYS A 548 16.43 37.95 -14.70
C LYS A 548 15.49 38.19 -13.51
N ASP A 549 14.32 38.78 -13.73
CA ASP A 549 13.35 39.14 -12.71
C ASP A 549 12.32 38.04 -12.40
N ASN A 550 12.41 36.86 -13.04
CA ASN A 550 11.50 35.75 -12.76
C ASN A 550 11.69 35.22 -11.34
N LYS A 551 10.58 35.12 -10.60
CA LYS A 551 10.55 34.69 -9.19
C LYS A 551 10.09 33.24 -9.00
N TYR A 552 9.59 32.60 -10.05
CA TYR A 552 8.93 31.29 -9.97
C TYR A 552 9.47 30.32 -11.02
N LEU A 553 9.56 29.06 -10.62
CA LEU A 553 9.87 27.91 -11.45
C LEU A 553 8.68 26.95 -11.43
N TYR A 554 8.65 26.00 -12.37
CA TYR A 554 7.75 24.87 -12.33
C TYR A 554 8.41 23.64 -12.99
N ASP A 555 7.95 22.44 -12.62
CA ASP A 555 8.33 21.21 -13.31
C ASP A 555 7.43 21.02 -14.53
N GLY A 556 7.93 21.41 -15.70
CA GLY A 556 7.21 21.28 -16.96
C GLY A 556 7.23 19.87 -17.54
N MET A 557 8.14 18.99 -17.08
CA MET A 557 8.48 17.74 -17.76
C MET A 557 8.04 16.49 -16.98
N GLY A 558 8.13 16.51 -15.65
CA GLY A 558 7.77 15.41 -14.76
C GLY A 558 6.29 15.40 -14.35
N ARG A 559 5.94 14.52 -13.41
CA ARG A 559 4.59 14.46 -12.82
C ARG A 559 4.30 15.64 -11.90
N ASN A 560 5.31 16.37 -11.43
CA ASN A 560 5.11 17.48 -10.49
C ASN A 560 4.52 18.74 -11.13
N VAL A 561 4.29 18.74 -12.45
CA VAL A 561 3.50 19.78 -13.14
C VAL A 561 2.12 20.00 -12.50
N TYR A 562 1.54 18.95 -11.90
CA TYR A 562 0.24 19.03 -11.21
C TYR A 562 0.32 19.69 -9.83
N LYS A 563 1.53 19.81 -9.23
CA LYS A 563 1.75 20.54 -7.96
C LYS A 563 1.80 22.05 -8.17
N GLY A 564 2.14 22.50 -9.39
CA GLY A 564 2.09 23.90 -9.77
C GLY A 564 3.48 24.54 -9.91
N ASP A 565 3.52 25.83 -9.60
CA ASP A 565 4.74 26.62 -9.53
C ASP A 565 5.30 26.72 -8.10
N PHE A 566 6.59 26.97 -7.97
CA PHE A 566 7.27 27.18 -6.70
C PHE A 566 8.30 28.32 -6.80
N PRO A 567 8.70 28.93 -5.67
CA PRO A 567 9.67 30.02 -5.68
C PRO A 567 11.03 29.58 -6.23
N LYS A 568 11.59 30.38 -7.13
CA LYS A 568 12.89 30.11 -7.77
C LYS A 568 14.02 29.91 -6.75
N TYR A 569 14.00 30.67 -5.65
CA TYR A 569 15.04 30.61 -4.64
C TYR A 569 15.19 29.25 -3.95
N TYR A 570 14.21 28.35 -4.09
CA TYR A 570 14.35 26.97 -3.61
C TYR A 570 15.53 26.26 -4.27
N LEU A 571 15.90 26.66 -5.50
CA LEU A 571 16.98 26.06 -6.30
C LEU A 571 18.13 27.05 -6.60
N ASP A 572 18.24 28.17 -5.87
CA ASP A 572 19.28 29.18 -6.13
C ASP A 572 20.68 28.73 -5.65
N GLU A 573 20.76 27.92 -4.59
CA GLU A 573 22.01 27.44 -3.99
C GLU A 573 21.97 25.91 -3.78
N ALA A 574 23.10 25.26 -4.00
CA ALA A 574 23.31 23.85 -3.70
C ALA A 574 24.19 23.70 -2.46
N ILE A 575 23.95 22.65 -1.69
CA ILE A 575 24.84 22.19 -0.62
C ILE A 575 25.21 20.73 -0.89
N GLU A 576 26.40 20.34 -0.47
CA GLU A 576 26.84 18.94 -0.53
C GLU A 576 26.15 18.14 0.58
N TRP A 577 25.57 16.99 0.23
CA TRP A 577 24.90 16.09 1.17
C TRP A 577 25.34 14.64 0.96
N ASP A 578 25.16 13.83 2.01
CA ASP A 578 25.52 12.42 1.96
C ASP A 578 24.50 11.58 1.18
N PHE A 579 24.99 10.80 0.22
CA PHE A 579 24.19 9.85 -0.53
C PHE A 579 25.05 8.62 -0.85
N GLU A 580 24.75 7.48 -0.21
CA GLU A 580 25.49 6.22 -0.39
C GLU A 580 27.01 6.38 -0.15
N GLY A 581 27.39 7.24 0.80
CA GLY A 581 28.78 7.57 1.12
C GLY A 581 29.46 8.60 0.22
N TYR A 582 28.78 9.12 -0.80
CA TYR A 582 29.28 10.17 -1.68
C TYR A 582 28.67 11.53 -1.32
N LYS A 583 29.38 12.62 -1.66
CA LYS A 583 28.88 13.98 -1.53
C LYS A 583 28.29 14.43 -2.86
N LEU A 584 26.96 14.59 -2.88
CA LEU A 584 26.18 15.00 -4.03
C LEU A 584 25.38 16.27 -3.72
N PRO A 585 25.13 17.13 -4.73
CA PRO A 585 24.45 18.40 -4.52
C PRO A 585 22.94 18.21 -4.29
N VAL A 586 22.45 18.82 -3.21
CA VAL A 586 21.02 18.97 -2.91
C VAL A 586 20.67 20.46 -2.80
N PRO A 587 19.41 20.86 -2.97
CA PRO A 587 19.02 22.25 -2.79
C PRO A 587 19.25 22.68 -1.34
N LYS A 588 19.83 23.86 -1.10
CA LYS A 588 19.98 24.41 0.26
C LYS A 588 18.64 24.51 1.00
N GLU A 589 17.58 24.79 0.25
CA GLU A 589 16.21 24.91 0.73
C GLU A 589 15.42 23.59 0.54
N TYR A 590 16.10 22.43 0.65
CA TYR A 590 15.50 21.10 0.41
C TYR A 590 14.21 20.90 1.21
N ASP A 591 14.14 21.35 2.47
CA ASP A 591 12.97 21.18 3.33
C ASP A 591 11.74 21.85 2.72
N LYS A 592 11.88 23.10 2.27
CA LYS A 592 10.79 23.85 1.63
C LYS A 592 10.37 23.21 0.30
N TYR A 593 11.32 22.69 -0.46
CA TYR A 593 11.06 22.04 -1.74
C TYR A 593 10.37 20.67 -1.55
N LEU A 594 10.84 19.84 -0.63
CA LEU A 594 10.24 18.54 -0.32
C LEU A 594 8.85 18.69 0.31
N ARG A 595 8.63 19.69 1.18
CA ARG A 595 7.27 20.00 1.70
C ARG A 595 6.34 20.49 0.61
N TYR A 596 6.83 21.24 -0.37
CA TYR A 596 6.05 21.60 -1.56
C TYR A 596 5.64 20.37 -2.38
N LEU A 597 6.54 19.41 -2.58
CA LEU A 597 6.28 18.21 -3.37
C LEU A 597 5.41 17.18 -2.64
N TYR A 598 5.83 16.77 -1.45
CA TYR A 598 5.30 15.61 -0.72
C TYR A 598 4.48 15.99 0.53
N GLY A 599 4.52 17.24 0.98
CA GLY A 599 3.90 17.66 2.23
C GLY A 599 4.69 17.17 3.43
N ASP A 600 4.11 16.28 4.23
CA ASP A 600 4.77 15.68 5.40
C ASP A 600 5.70 14.54 4.98
N TYR A 601 6.80 14.89 4.32
CA TYR A 601 7.73 13.94 3.66
C TYR A 601 8.54 13.10 4.66
N GLU A 602 8.67 13.57 5.91
CA GLU A 602 9.38 12.89 6.99
C GLU A 602 8.68 11.59 7.39
N ARG A 603 7.36 11.52 7.20
CA ARG A 603 6.58 10.32 7.47
C ARG A 603 6.97 9.21 6.49
N VAL A 604 7.48 8.11 7.06
CA VAL A 604 7.85 6.90 6.30
C VAL A 604 6.58 6.15 5.90
N ILE A 605 6.60 5.57 4.70
CA ILE A 605 5.53 4.71 4.18
C ILE A 605 5.42 3.45 5.05
N LEU A 606 4.19 3.01 5.29
CA LEU A 606 3.89 1.79 6.05
C LEU A 606 4.37 0.55 5.30
N PRO A 607 4.76 -0.53 6.02
CA PRO A 607 5.26 -1.77 5.42
C PRO A 607 4.56 -2.23 4.14
N TRP A 608 3.22 -2.31 4.10
CA TRP A 608 2.43 -2.76 2.95
C TRP A 608 2.70 -1.94 1.68
N GLY A 609 2.97 -0.64 1.84
CA GLY A 609 3.22 0.30 0.75
C GLY A 609 4.69 0.45 0.37
N ARG A 610 5.62 -0.30 1.00
CA ARG A 610 7.07 -0.27 0.70
C ARG A 610 7.43 -1.14 -0.49
N GLN A 611 6.62 -1.08 -1.52
CA GLN A 611 6.81 -1.79 -2.77
C GLN A 611 7.59 -0.90 -3.74
N THR A 612 8.18 -1.53 -4.74
CA THR A 612 8.90 -0.83 -5.79
C THR A 612 8.01 0.14 -6.54
N CYS A 613 8.57 1.30 -6.91
CA CYS A 613 7.80 2.39 -7.51
C CYS A 613 7.33 2.08 -8.93
N HIS A 614 7.97 1.14 -9.63
CA HIS A 614 7.60 0.74 -10.98
C HIS A 614 7.20 -0.75 -11.12
N ASP A 615 6.07 -0.98 -11.80
CA ASP A 615 5.68 -2.31 -12.30
C ASP A 615 6.53 -2.68 -13.53
N ILE A 616 7.76 -3.14 -13.30
CA ILE A 616 8.65 -3.61 -14.38
C ILE A 616 8.18 -4.99 -14.87
N VAL A 617 7.86 -5.07 -16.15
CA VAL A 617 7.38 -6.30 -16.81
C VAL A 617 8.45 -6.98 -17.67
N ASN A 618 9.55 -6.28 -17.95
CA ASN A 618 10.71 -6.86 -18.62
C ASN A 618 11.98 -6.25 -18.01
N LEU A 619 12.77 -7.10 -17.35
CA LEU A 619 13.99 -6.74 -16.64
C LEU A 619 15.14 -7.63 -17.09
N ASP A 620 16.05 -7.05 -17.85
CA ASP A 620 17.31 -7.65 -18.27
C ASP A 620 18.44 -6.64 -18.08
N LEU A 621 19.33 -6.89 -17.12
CA LEU A 621 20.49 -6.02 -16.88
C LEU A 621 21.70 -6.39 -17.75
N GLY A 622 21.59 -7.41 -18.62
CA GLY A 622 22.67 -7.86 -19.48
C GLY A 622 23.95 -8.19 -18.70
N GLU A 623 25.10 -7.78 -19.25
CA GLU A 623 26.42 -7.94 -18.61
C GLU A 623 26.57 -7.15 -17.30
N PHE A 624 25.70 -6.17 -17.07
CA PHE A 624 25.72 -5.29 -15.89
C PHE A 624 24.96 -5.87 -14.69
N CYS A 625 24.42 -7.09 -14.80
CA CYS A 625 23.69 -7.75 -13.71
C CYS A 625 24.52 -7.94 -12.42
N ARG A 626 25.86 -7.87 -12.51
CA ARG A 626 26.80 -7.95 -11.38
C ARG A 626 27.64 -6.69 -11.23
N PHE A 627 27.14 -5.55 -11.70
CA PHE A 627 27.86 -4.29 -11.60
C PHE A 627 28.21 -3.97 -10.14
N GLN A 628 29.48 -3.67 -9.91
CA GLN A 628 30.00 -3.17 -8.65
C GLN A 628 30.66 -1.83 -8.94
N LEU A 629 30.47 -0.87 -8.03
CA LEU A 629 31.18 0.39 -8.12
C LEU A 629 32.69 0.15 -7.93
N PRO A 630 33.56 0.91 -8.61
CA PRO A 630 34.97 0.90 -8.33
C PRO A 630 35.21 1.17 -6.83
N GLU A 631 36.07 0.40 -6.18
CA GLU A 631 36.50 0.69 -4.80
C GLU A 631 37.23 2.05 -4.79
N ASN A 632 36.82 2.93 -3.85
CA ASN A 632 37.37 4.28 -3.68
C ASN A 632 38.82 4.31 -3.18
#